data_AF-A0A7L4AKK2-F1
#
_entry.id   AF-A0A7L4AKK2-F1
#
_cell.length_a   1.000
_cell.length_b   1.000
_cell.length_c   1.000
_cell.angle_alpha   90.00
_cell.angle_beta   90.00
_cell.angle_gamma   90.00
#
_symmetry.space_group_name_H-M   'P 1'
#
loop_
_entity.id
_entity.type
_entity.pdbx_description
1 polymer ?
#
loop_
_entity_poly.entity_id
_entity_poly.type
_entity_poly.pdbx_seq_one_letter_code
_entity_poly.pdbx_strand_id
1 'polypeptide(L)'
;TGKSRVPTTVTNAVSWRSEGIKYKKNEVFIDVIESVNLLVSANGSVLLSEVVGTIKLKVFLSGMPELRLGLNDRVLFELTGRECGRVGSGTAPAQGGDASPSPRPPWTPSVPPQAARTS
;
A
#
# COMPACT_ATOMS: atom_id res chain seq x y z
N THR A 1 -28.46 9.73 30.99
CA THR A 1 -27.21 8.95 30.76
C THR A 1 -26.74 9.19 29.34
N GLY A 2 -25.83 10.16 29.15
CA GLY A 2 -25.29 10.49 27.83
C GLY A 2 -24.28 9.44 27.38
N LYS A 3 -24.61 8.66 26.34
CA LYS A 3 -23.66 7.76 25.70
C LYS A 3 -22.58 8.63 25.06
N SER A 4 -21.40 8.70 25.68
CA SER A 4 -20.19 9.26 25.06
C SER A 4 -19.91 8.44 23.81
N ARG A 5 -20.37 8.93 22.65
CA ARG A 5 -20.10 8.31 21.36
C ARG A 5 -18.64 8.58 21.08
N VAL A 6 -17.79 7.61 21.42
CA VAL A 6 -16.39 7.61 21.00
C VAL A 6 -16.35 7.83 19.49
N PRO A 7 -15.54 8.77 18.98
CA PRO A 7 -15.43 9.00 17.54
C PRO A 7 -15.11 7.67 16.86
N THR A 8 -15.82 7.32 15.78
CA THR A 8 -15.61 6.05 15.05
C THR A 8 -14.17 5.89 14.57
N THR A 9 -13.45 7.00 14.41
CA THR A 9 -12.01 7.05 14.13
C THR A 9 -11.15 6.30 15.16
N VAL A 10 -11.59 6.16 16.41
CA VAL A 10 -10.84 5.48 17.50
C VAL A 10 -10.90 3.95 17.38
N THR A 11 -11.89 3.40 16.67
CA THR A 11 -12.06 1.95 16.46
C THR A 11 -11.81 1.49 15.01
N ASN A 12 -11.45 2.41 14.11
CA ASN A 12 -11.22 2.11 12.70
C ASN A 12 -9.76 1.74 12.42
N ALA A 13 -9.53 0.92 11.40
CA ALA A 13 -8.18 0.52 10.94
C ALA A 13 -7.29 1.71 10.53
N VAL A 14 -7.88 2.89 10.28
CA VAL A 14 -7.20 4.14 9.96
C VAL A 14 -7.69 5.24 10.91
N SER A 15 -6.84 5.65 11.85
CA SER A 15 -7.19 6.61 12.91
C SER A 15 -6.79 8.07 12.61
N TRP A 16 -5.96 8.30 11.60
CA TRP A 16 -5.45 9.63 11.26
C TRP A 16 -6.31 10.39 10.24
N ARG A 17 -7.31 9.73 9.63
CA ARG A 17 -8.20 10.32 8.62
C ARG A 17 -9.64 9.97 8.90
N SER A 18 -10.46 10.99 9.08
CA SER A 18 -11.91 10.83 9.20
C SER A 18 -12.54 10.46 7.87
N GLU A 19 -13.53 9.57 7.91
CA GLU A 19 -14.37 9.26 6.75
C GLU A 19 -15.27 10.45 6.38
N GLY A 20 -15.81 10.44 5.16
CA GLY A 20 -16.82 11.43 4.73
C GLY A 20 -16.28 12.83 4.39
N ILE A 21 -14.95 13.04 4.38
CA ILE A 21 -14.33 14.28 3.91
C ILE A 21 -14.73 14.53 2.44
N LYS A 22 -15.17 15.76 2.12
CA LYS A 22 -15.53 16.17 0.76
C LYS A 22 -14.90 17.53 0.44
N TYR A 23 -14.25 17.62 -0.72
CA TYR A 23 -13.73 18.87 -1.28
C TYR A 23 -14.42 19.18 -2.61
N LYS A 24 -14.61 20.47 -2.91
CA LYS A 24 -15.16 20.91 -4.20
C LYS A 24 -14.22 20.60 -5.37
N LYS A 25 -12.91 20.68 -5.11
CA LYS A 25 -11.84 20.32 -6.03
C LYS A 25 -10.88 19.40 -5.30
N ASN A 26 -10.55 18.28 -5.93
CA ASN A 26 -9.61 17.31 -5.38
C ASN A 26 -8.22 17.65 -5.89
N GLU A 27 -7.30 18.00 -5.01
CA GLU A 27 -5.93 18.40 -5.37
C GLU A 27 -4.94 18.02 -4.27
N VAL A 28 -3.69 17.78 -4.67
CA VAL A 28 -2.59 17.46 -3.75
C VAL A 28 -1.42 18.36 -4.11
N PHE A 29 -0.84 19.01 -3.12
CA PHE A 29 0.39 19.76 -3.25
C PHE A 29 1.51 18.97 -2.57
N ILE A 30 2.67 18.93 -3.24
CA ILE A 30 3.83 18.19 -2.80
C ILE A 30 5.00 19.17 -2.76
N ASP A 31 5.54 19.39 -1.56
CA ASP A 31 6.74 20.18 -1.38
C ASP A 31 7.91 19.23 -1.10
N VAL A 32 8.93 19.26 -1.96
CA VAL A 32 10.20 18.56 -1.77
C VAL A 32 11.19 19.59 -1.25
N ILE A 33 11.63 19.41 -0.02
CA ILE A 33 12.50 20.36 0.69
C ILE A 33 13.82 19.66 0.94
N GLU A 34 14.91 20.27 0.48
CA GLU A 34 16.26 19.74 0.64
C GLU A 34 17.13 20.74 1.38
N SER A 35 17.89 20.24 2.35
CA SER A 35 18.89 20.99 3.09
C SER A 35 20.26 20.39 2.81
N VAL A 36 21.18 21.22 2.32
CA VAL A 36 22.55 20.78 2.01
C VAL A 36 23.47 21.26 3.13
N ASN A 37 24.12 20.31 3.80
CA ASN A 37 25.13 20.60 4.81
C ASN A 37 26.51 20.40 4.19
N LEU A 38 27.29 21.48 4.09
CA LEU A 38 28.64 21.46 3.55
C LEU A 38 29.62 22.01 4.58
N LEU A 39 30.69 21.26 4.87
CA LEU A 39 31.85 21.73 5.62
C LEU A 39 33.07 21.70 4.71
N VAL A 40 33.71 22.85 4.51
CA VAL A 40 34.88 23.00 3.65
C VAL A 40 36.06 23.53 4.46
N SER A 41 37.21 22.88 4.32
CA SER A 41 38.46 23.29 4.92
C SER A 41 39.00 24.56 4.23
N ALA A 42 39.84 25.35 4.92
CA ALA A 42 40.45 26.55 4.36
C ALA A 42 41.32 26.28 3.11
N ASN A 43 41.77 25.05 2.92
CA ASN A 43 42.49 24.60 1.72
C ASN A 43 41.56 24.20 0.56
N GLY A 44 40.23 24.36 0.71
CA GLY A 44 39.24 24.02 -0.30
C GLY A 44 38.78 22.55 -0.31
N SER A 45 39.31 21.70 0.58
CA SER A 45 38.88 20.31 0.68
C SER A 45 37.52 20.18 1.38
N VAL A 46 36.61 19.38 0.84
CA VAL A 46 35.30 19.10 1.45
C VAL A 46 35.50 18.08 2.58
N LEU A 47 35.12 18.45 3.79
CA LEU A 47 35.20 17.63 4.99
C LEU A 47 33.88 16.90 5.28
N LEU A 48 32.74 17.54 4.98
CA LEU A 48 31.41 16.96 5.11
C LEU A 48 30.53 17.45 3.96
N SER A 49 29.77 16.53 3.36
CA SER A 49 28.74 16.84 2.38
C SER A 49 27.59 15.86 2.56
N GLU A 50 26.45 16.35 2.99
CA GLU A 50 25.21 15.57 3.08
C GLU A 50 24.01 16.41 2.63
N VAL A 51 23.00 15.72 2.13
CA VAL A 51 21.71 16.30 1.75
C VAL A 51 20.62 15.65 2.57
N VAL A 52 19.89 16.46 3.34
CA VAL A 52 18.75 16.02 4.14
C VAL A 52 17.48 16.45 3.41
N GLY A 53 16.76 15.48 2.86
CA GLY A 53 15.50 15.68 2.15
C GLY A 53 14.27 15.44 3.05
N THR A 54 13.20 16.21 2.84
CA THR A 54 11.88 15.99 3.46
C THR A 54 10.78 16.28 2.44
N ILE A 55 9.81 15.37 2.37
CA ILE A 55 8.62 15.54 1.52
C ILE A 55 7.44 15.93 2.40
N LYS A 56 6.82 17.08 2.13
CA LYS A 56 5.60 17.52 2.79
C LYS A 56 4.44 17.45 1.82
N LEU A 57 3.34 16.86 2.28
CA LEU A 57 2.13 16.69 1.49
C LEU A 57 1.02 17.55 2.08
N LYS A 58 0.33 18.31 1.21
CA LYS A 58 -0.92 18.98 1.53
C LYS A 58 -2.02 18.36 0.68
N VAL A 59 -2.88 17.57 1.32
CA VAL A 59 -3.82 16.69 0.62
C VAL A 59 -5.26 17.20 0.79
N PHE A 60 -5.87 17.58 -0.33
CA PHE A 60 -7.29 17.95 -0.41
C PHE A 60 -8.04 16.92 -1.25
N LEU A 61 -8.23 15.72 -0.71
CA LEU A 61 -8.93 14.62 -1.39
C LEU A 61 -10.19 14.21 -0.63
N SER A 62 -11.23 13.81 -1.36
CA SER A 62 -12.49 13.34 -0.79
C SER A 62 -12.44 11.84 -0.47
N GLY A 63 -13.23 11.40 0.51
CA GLY A 63 -13.32 9.98 0.90
C GLY A 63 -12.05 9.43 1.54
N MET A 64 -11.75 8.15 1.28
CA MET A 64 -10.59 7.42 1.78
C MET A 64 -9.67 7.00 0.62
N PRO A 65 -8.87 7.93 0.06
CA PRO A 65 -8.00 7.63 -1.08
C PRO A 65 -6.77 6.84 -0.65
N GLU A 66 -6.28 5.99 -1.55
CA GLU A 66 -4.94 5.41 -1.48
C GLU A 66 -3.99 6.23 -2.37
N LEU A 67 -2.88 6.71 -1.80
CA LEU A 67 -1.86 7.45 -2.54
C LEU A 67 -0.58 6.62 -2.63
N ARG A 68 -0.02 6.55 -3.83
CA ARG A 68 1.27 5.92 -4.10
C ARG A 68 2.22 6.98 -4.65
N LEU A 69 3.35 7.19 -3.99
CA LEU A 69 4.40 8.09 -4.44
C LEU A 69 5.57 7.26 -4.95
N GLY A 70 5.94 7.46 -6.21
CA GLY A 70 7.14 6.88 -6.81
C GLY A 70 8.25 7.91 -6.81
N LEU A 71 9.38 7.58 -6.20
CA LEU A 71 10.63 8.35 -6.30
C LEU A 71 11.63 7.55 -7.13
N ASN A 72 12.41 8.23 -7.96
CA ASN A 72 13.47 7.58 -8.70
C ASN A 72 14.74 7.57 -7.85
N ASP A 73 14.91 6.54 -7.03
CA ASP A 73 16.10 6.40 -6.21
C ASP A 73 16.68 5.00 -6.36
N ARG A 74 17.77 4.91 -7.14
CA ARG A 74 18.53 3.66 -7.34
C ARG A 74 19.19 3.18 -6.04
N VAL A 75 19.52 4.08 -5.12
CA VAL A 75 20.24 3.78 -3.88
C VAL A 75 19.28 3.45 -2.74
N LEU A 76 18.13 4.13 -2.63
CA LEU A 76 17.07 3.78 -1.68
C LEU A 76 16.44 2.42 -2.00
N PHE A 77 16.33 2.04 -3.27
CA PHE A 77 15.84 0.70 -3.66
C PHE A 77 16.71 -0.42 -3.10
N GLU A 78 18.03 -0.24 -3.12
CA GLU A 78 19.00 -1.20 -2.55
C GLU A 78 18.97 -1.19 -1.02
N LEU A 79 18.78 -0.02 -0.38
CA LEU A 79 18.77 0.13 1.08
C LEU A 79 17.45 -0.28 1.75
N THR A 80 16.30 -0.13 1.09
CA THR A 80 14.98 -0.39 1.72
C THR A 80 14.30 -1.69 1.30
N GLY A 81 14.77 -2.42 0.28
CA GLY A 81 14.39 -3.81 -0.01
C GLY A 81 12.88 -4.10 -0.11
N ARG A 82 12.04 -3.07 -0.24
CA ARG A 82 10.59 -3.22 -0.36
C ARG A 82 10.24 -3.12 -1.82
N GLU A 83 10.09 -4.29 -2.43
CA GLU A 83 9.47 -4.47 -3.73
C GLU A 83 8.08 -3.82 -3.70
N CYS A 84 8.00 -2.57 -4.16
CA CYS A 84 6.74 -1.85 -4.29
C CYS A 84 5.97 -2.50 -5.44
N GLY A 85 5.14 -3.48 -5.07
CA GLY A 85 3.97 -3.96 -5.79
C GLY A 85 4.17 -4.22 -7.26
N ARG A 86 4.63 -5.43 -7.60
CA ARG A 86 4.21 -6.11 -8.83
C ARG A 86 2.68 -6.08 -8.87
N VAL A 87 2.11 -5.10 -9.57
CA VAL A 87 0.76 -5.26 -10.14
C VAL A 87 0.93 -6.35 -11.17
N GLY A 88 0.46 -7.55 -10.83
CA GLY A 88 0.48 -8.70 -11.71
C GLY A 88 -0.28 -8.38 -13.00
N SER A 89 0.46 -8.08 -14.07
CA SER A 89 0.00 -8.32 -15.42
C SER A 89 0.02 -9.83 -15.63
N GLY A 90 -1.15 -10.44 -15.48
CA GLY A 90 -1.35 -11.84 -15.81
C GLY A 90 -0.93 -12.11 -17.26
N THR A 91 0.13 -12.88 -17.43
CA THR A 91 0.38 -13.67 -18.63
C THR A 91 0.98 -14.99 -18.17
N ALA A 92 0.12 -16.00 -18.04
CA ALA A 92 0.55 -17.36 -17.80
C ALA A 92 1.20 -17.91 -19.09
N PRO A 93 2.39 -18.53 -19.03
CA PRO A 93 2.85 -19.35 -20.14
C PRO A 93 2.10 -20.68 -20.08
N ALA A 94 1.34 -20.98 -21.13
CA ALA A 94 0.77 -22.29 -21.34
C ALA A 94 1.88 -23.27 -21.73
N GLN A 95 2.26 -24.18 -20.83
CA GLN A 95 2.94 -25.43 -21.17
C GLN A 95 2.36 -26.56 -20.31
N GLY A 96 1.90 -27.61 -21.01
CA GLY A 96 1.24 -28.77 -20.44
C GLY A 96 2.19 -29.78 -19.81
N GLY A 97 1.61 -30.70 -19.03
CA GLY A 97 2.29 -31.88 -18.49
C GLY A 97 1.57 -32.46 -17.27
N ASP A 98 0.91 -33.59 -17.50
CA ASP A 98 0.51 -34.67 -16.59
C ASP A 98 -0.27 -34.39 -15.29
N ALA A 99 -1.49 -34.93 -15.29
CA ALA A 99 -2.36 -35.06 -14.14
C ALA A 99 -1.90 -36.19 -13.21
N SER A 100 -1.57 -35.85 -11.97
CA SER A 100 -1.54 -36.79 -10.84
C SER A 100 -2.38 -36.19 -9.71
N PRO A 101 -3.46 -36.84 -9.22
CA PRO A 101 -4.36 -36.21 -8.27
C PRO A 101 -3.81 -36.32 -6.84
N SER A 102 -3.55 -35.16 -6.22
CA SER A 102 -3.29 -35.00 -4.78
C SER A 102 -4.51 -35.44 -3.93
N PRO A 103 -4.30 -35.94 -2.70
CA PRO A 103 -5.38 -36.44 -1.85
C PRO A 103 -6.30 -35.31 -1.36
N ARG A 104 -7.61 -35.57 -1.33
CA ARG A 104 -8.63 -34.61 -0.91
C ARG A 104 -8.60 -34.35 0.61
N PRO A 105 -8.85 -33.12 1.08
CA PRO A 105 -9.00 -32.82 2.51
C PRO A 105 -10.34 -33.34 3.08
N PRO A 106 -10.43 -33.64 4.39
CA PRO A 106 -11.41 -34.57 4.97
C PRO A 106 -12.82 -33.99 5.25
N TRP A 107 -13.26 -32.93 4.58
CA TRP A 107 -14.58 -32.36 4.82
C TRP A 107 -15.28 -31.97 3.52
N THR A 108 -15.85 -32.96 2.84
CA THR A 108 -16.94 -32.74 1.88
C THR A 108 -18.18 -33.47 2.39
N PRO A 109 -19.29 -32.77 2.70
CA PRO A 109 -20.51 -33.42 3.13
C PRO A 109 -21.11 -34.24 1.98
N SER A 110 -21.44 -35.50 2.28
CA SER A 110 -22.04 -36.44 1.33
C SER A 110 -23.52 -36.11 1.16
N VAL A 111 -23.93 -35.67 -0.03
CA VAL A 111 -25.34 -35.64 -0.41
C VAL A 111 -25.63 -36.91 -1.21
N PRO A 112 -26.53 -37.80 -0.75
CA PRO A 112 -26.92 -38.96 -1.54
C PRO A 112 -27.93 -38.57 -2.62
N PRO A 113 -27.84 -39.11 -3.85
CA PRO A 113 -28.89 -38.99 -4.84
C PRO A 113 -29.80 -40.21 -4.77
N GLN A 114 -31.07 -40.04 -4.42
CA GLN A 114 -32.15 -40.94 -4.82
C GLN A 114 -33.35 -40.08 -5.22
N ALA A 115 -33.62 -39.93 -6.52
CA ALA A 115 -34.30 -40.89 -7.40
C ALA A 115 -35.81 -40.96 -7.10
N ALA A 116 -36.54 -40.35 -8.02
CA ALA A 116 -37.94 -40.49 -8.38
C ALA A 116 -38.70 -41.67 -7.75
N ARG A 117 -39.92 -41.40 -7.25
CA ARG A 117 -41.12 -42.15 -7.62
C ARG A 117 -42.41 -41.44 -7.23
N THR A 118 -43.35 -41.57 -8.16
CA THR A 118 -44.76 -41.17 -8.21
C THR A 118 -45.58 -41.57 -6.99
N SER A 119 -46.54 -40.75 -6.58
CA SER A 119 -47.97 -40.96 -6.90
C SER A 119 -48.78 -39.71 -6.60
#